data_AF-A0A1E7EPG8-F1
#
_entry.id   AF-A0A1E7EPG8-F1
#
_cell.length_a   1.000
_cell.length_b   1.000
_cell.length_c   1.000
_cell.angle_alpha   90.00
_cell.angle_beta   90.00
_cell.angle_gamma   90.00
#
_symmetry.space_group_name_H-M   'P 1'
#
loop_
_entity.id
_entity.type
_entity.pdbx_description
1 polymer ?
#
loop_
_entity_poly.entity_id
_entity_poly.type
_entity_poly.pdbx_seq_one_letter_code
_entity_poly.pdbx_strand_id
1 'polypeptide(L)'
;MMSSNASFLKTRLFLKTSPIWLSGCSLSCIPEADEDFNYGNDDDNDEDDAYDYDNGNVNISTNIIILLLWQRLALYSIPFARNMFILEIYFSCHPVKIGTYQSPRQDLKVYFRGNGKIDGTNWNCYIDDDGHMIELSIFSHTRLGNTGLFDLPPSIIRLVRLKQLSVQRCRSLPVEFSKLQHLNCLHLDACSSLILNFPFEMELGKLEMFLLESTSLPESISSPFFVWLTTKVPSLTELGFSEFHMEDASRIVDFLLAVEETSFKDNLKSLIVYDCNLGWESFETSFQSLMLDILPRFPNLDSMRLNGNKIESIQPIAEKFETEQTVVSSLRVLSIEELNDDPKERTAAMSLIKTRSAIYNLGGRDKEDYSSDLEYELRLSHAGRGRDRPIPLSLWPTILERAYEKAYGIYDDWVS
;
A
#
# COMPACT_ATOMS: atom_id res chain seq x y z
N MET A 1 -70.02 -10.54 -34.10
CA MET A 1 -70.23 -11.79 -33.35
C MET A 1 -69.11 -11.87 -32.32
N MET A 2 -69.29 -11.34 -31.09
CA MET A 2 -69.85 -12.04 -29.89
C MET A 2 -69.19 -13.42 -29.66
N SER A 3 -68.66 -13.81 -28.51
CA SER A 3 -68.58 -13.22 -27.16
C SER A 3 -67.58 -14.00 -26.28
N SER A 4 -66.93 -13.29 -25.35
CA SER A 4 -66.56 -13.62 -23.95
C SER A 4 -66.51 -15.07 -23.41
N ASN A 5 -65.46 -15.40 -22.63
CA ASN A 5 -65.57 -15.38 -21.16
C ASN A 5 -64.23 -15.54 -20.44
N ALA A 6 -64.11 -14.80 -19.34
CA ALA A 6 -63.04 -14.80 -18.35
C ALA A 6 -63.45 -15.57 -17.09
N SER A 7 -62.49 -16.08 -16.32
CA SER A 7 -62.67 -16.23 -14.86
C SER A 7 -61.34 -16.26 -14.11
N PHE A 8 -61.20 -15.27 -13.23
CA PHE A 8 -60.28 -15.15 -12.10
C PHE A 8 -60.51 -16.26 -11.07
N LEU A 9 -59.44 -16.70 -10.39
CA LEU A 9 -59.54 -17.17 -9.00
C LEU A 9 -58.30 -16.75 -8.20
N LYS A 10 -58.59 -15.88 -7.23
CA LYS A 10 -57.76 -15.43 -6.10
C LYS A 10 -57.56 -16.60 -5.13
N THR A 11 -56.33 -16.83 -4.68
CA THR A 11 -56.08 -17.58 -3.44
C THR A 11 -55.28 -16.71 -2.48
N ARG A 12 -55.94 -16.31 -1.38
CA ARG A 12 -55.36 -15.60 -0.23
C ARG A 12 -54.55 -16.59 0.61
N LEU A 13 -53.29 -16.26 0.91
CA LEU A 13 -52.51 -16.93 1.95
C LEU A 13 -52.94 -16.38 3.32
N PHE A 14 -53.41 -17.26 4.21
CA PHE A 14 -53.60 -16.97 5.63
C PHE A 14 -52.28 -17.21 6.37
N LEU A 15 -51.70 -16.17 6.97
CA LEU A 15 -50.67 -16.32 8.01
C LEU A 15 -51.39 -16.56 9.34
N LYS A 16 -51.28 -17.78 9.86
CA LYS A 16 -51.61 -18.13 11.25
C LYS A 16 -50.29 -18.14 12.03
N THR A 17 -50.09 -17.14 12.87
CA THR A 17 -49.02 -17.11 13.87
C THR A 17 -49.46 -17.92 15.09
N SER A 18 -48.69 -18.94 15.45
CA SER A 18 -48.59 -19.46 16.83
C SER A 18 -47.16 -19.91 17.09
N PRO A 19 -46.61 -19.66 18.30
CA PRO A 19 -45.20 -19.88 18.61
C PRO A 19 -44.94 -21.31 19.08
N ILE A 20 -43.86 -21.91 18.58
CA ILE A 20 -43.31 -23.15 19.14
C ILE A 20 -42.32 -22.74 20.24
N TRP A 21 -42.66 -23.17 21.45
CA TRP A 21 -41.78 -23.20 22.61
C TRP A 21 -40.69 -24.25 22.40
N LEU A 22 -39.43 -23.87 22.62
CA LEU A 22 -38.38 -24.81 23.02
C LEU A 22 -37.74 -24.29 24.30
N SER A 23 -38.28 -24.79 25.41
CA SER A 23 -37.66 -24.81 26.72
C SER A 23 -36.63 -25.93 26.77
N GLY A 24 -35.46 -25.66 27.35
CA GLY A 24 -34.58 -26.72 27.84
C GLY A 24 -33.11 -26.35 27.75
N CYS A 25 -32.58 -25.74 28.81
CA CYS A 25 -31.29 -26.14 29.37
C CYS A 25 -31.14 -25.50 30.75
N SER A 26 -31.37 -26.32 31.77
CA SER A 26 -30.93 -26.12 33.14
C SER A 26 -29.40 -26.23 33.19
N LEU A 27 -28.71 -25.21 33.70
CA LEU A 27 -27.36 -25.38 34.24
C LEU A 27 -27.43 -25.25 35.76
N SER A 28 -27.17 -26.36 36.43
CA SER A 28 -26.83 -26.43 37.85
C SER A 28 -25.31 -26.27 38.00
N CYS A 29 -24.90 -25.38 38.90
CA CYS A 29 -23.60 -25.36 39.59
C CYS A 29 -23.31 -26.75 40.24
N ILE A 30 -22.09 -27.20 40.57
CA ILE A 30 -21.00 -26.67 41.45
C ILE A 30 -19.69 -27.50 41.15
N PRO A 31 -18.53 -27.41 41.88
CA PRO A 31 -17.30 -26.69 41.51
C PRO A 31 -15.99 -27.54 41.50
N GLU A 32 -14.86 -26.83 41.25
CA GLU A 32 -13.49 -26.97 41.80
C GLU A 32 -12.72 -28.30 41.70
N ALA A 33 -11.49 -28.23 41.15
CA ALA A 33 -10.28 -28.56 41.92
C ALA A 33 -9.03 -27.93 41.29
N ASP A 34 -8.19 -27.40 42.17
CA ASP A 34 -6.85 -26.86 42.01
C ASP A 34 -5.86 -27.84 41.38
N GLU A 35 -4.79 -27.32 40.77
CA GLU A 35 -3.45 -27.81 41.08
C GLU A 35 -2.39 -26.73 40.81
N ASP A 36 -1.62 -26.49 41.86
CA ASP A 36 -0.49 -25.57 42.01
C ASP A 36 0.64 -25.84 41.01
N PHE A 37 1.34 -24.78 40.58
CA PHE A 37 2.81 -24.77 40.58
C PHE A 37 3.32 -23.32 40.57
N ASN A 38 3.96 -22.95 41.68
CA ASN A 38 4.72 -21.73 41.84
C ASN A 38 6.13 -22.14 42.31
N TYR A 39 7.19 -21.61 41.68
CA TYR A 39 8.39 -21.07 42.32
C TYR A 39 9.43 -20.69 41.27
N GLY A 40 9.96 -19.47 41.38
CA GLY A 40 11.13 -19.01 40.64
C GLY A 40 11.20 -17.49 40.52
N ASN A 41 11.35 -16.80 41.65
CA ASN A 41 11.81 -15.40 41.71
C ASN A 41 13.20 -15.30 41.09
N ASP A 42 13.47 -14.20 40.40
CA ASP A 42 14.68 -13.41 40.66
C ASP A 42 14.37 -11.95 40.35
N ASP A 43 14.82 -11.11 41.27
CA ASP A 43 14.68 -9.67 41.37
C ASP A 43 15.36 -8.94 40.19
N ASP A 44 14.79 -7.81 39.77
CA ASP A 44 15.53 -6.55 39.72
C ASP A 44 14.57 -5.37 39.63
N ASN A 45 14.81 -4.42 40.53
CA ASN A 45 14.14 -3.13 40.66
C ASN A 45 14.42 -2.25 39.44
N ASP A 46 13.45 -1.42 39.05
CA ASP A 46 13.69 0.01 38.91
C ASP A 46 12.35 0.77 38.94
N GLU A 47 12.32 1.74 39.86
CA GLU A 47 11.30 2.77 40.03
C GLU A 47 11.33 3.74 38.83
N ASP A 48 10.17 4.20 38.36
CA ASP A 48 9.83 5.65 38.35
C ASP A 48 8.62 5.99 37.45
N ASP A 49 7.74 6.79 38.05
CA ASP A 49 6.87 7.84 37.50
C ASP A 49 5.69 7.50 36.59
N ALA A 50 4.55 7.31 37.26
CA ALA A 50 3.21 7.47 36.75
C ALA A 50 2.89 8.95 36.38
N TYR A 51 2.50 9.19 35.13
CA TYR A 51 1.72 10.36 34.74
C TYR A 51 0.27 9.96 34.44
N ASP A 52 -0.59 10.34 35.37
CA ASP A 52 -2.05 10.21 35.32
C ASP A 52 -2.62 11.33 34.42
N TYR A 53 -3.14 10.97 33.24
CA TYR A 53 -3.93 11.89 32.40
C TYR A 53 -5.41 11.59 32.60
N ASP A 54 -5.97 12.31 33.55
CA ASP A 54 -7.40 12.37 33.85
C ASP A 54 -8.14 13.11 32.73
N ASN A 55 -8.66 12.37 31.74
CA ASN A 55 -9.53 12.91 30.70
C ASN A 55 -11.00 12.63 31.06
N GLY A 56 -11.50 13.38 32.04
CA GLY A 56 -12.92 13.56 32.25
C GLY A 56 -13.55 14.26 31.05
N ASN A 57 -14.33 13.53 30.24
CA ASN A 57 -15.14 14.15 29.20
C ASN A 57 -16.63 13.89 29.41
N VAL A 58 -17.34 15.01 29.49
CA VAL A 58 -18.74 15.14 29.87
C VAL A 58 -19.64 14.50 28.81
N ASN A 59 -20.36 13.49 29.28
CA ASN A 59 -21.37 12.73 28.58
C ASN A 59 -22.69 13.51 28.59
N ILE A 60 -23.32 13.76 27.44
CA ILE A 60 -24.80 13.88 27.24
C ILE A 60 -25.18 14.07 25.75
N SER A 61 -24.30 14.52 24.84
CA SER A 61 -24.65 14.66 23.40
C SER A 61 -24.26 13.45 22.52
N THR A 62 -23.25 12.67 22.90
CA THR A 62 -22.74 11.52 22.11
C THR A 62 -23.69 10.31 22.17
N ASN A 63 -24.40 10.11 23.29
CA ASN A 63 -25.31 8.97 23.44
C ASN A 63 -26.55 9.05 22.54
N ILE A 64 -27.00 10.25 22.15
CA ILE A 64 -28.17 10.42 21.29
C ILE A 64 -27.82 10.09 19.83
N ILE A 65 -26.60 10.40 19.38
CA ILE A 65 -26.12 10.04 18.04
C ILE A 65 -25.85 8.54 17.95
N ILE A 66 -25.28 7.94 19.01
CA ILE A 66 -25.08 6.49 19.10
C ILE A 66 -26.42 5.74 19.12
N LEU A 67 -27.44 6.22 19.85
CA LEU A 67 -28.78 5.63 19.87
C LEU A 67 -29.52 5.74 18.53
N LEU A 68 -29.37 6.85 17.80
CA LEU A 68 -29.97 7.02 16.47
C LEU A 68 -29.26 6.18 15.39
N LEU A 69 -27.95 6.00 15.50
CA LEU A 69 -27.18 5.08 14.65
C LEU A 69 -27.47 3.61 14.97
N TRP A 70 -27.65 3.26 16.24
CA TRP A 70 -28.11 1.93 16.65
C TRP A 70 -29.54 1.63 16.23
N GLN A 71 -30.46 2.61 16.31
CA GLN A 71 -31.83 2.44 15.80
C GLN A 71 -31.86 2.31 14.27
N ARG A 72 -30.98 3.00 13.54
CA ARG A 72 -30.79 2.72 12.10
C ARG A 72 -30.21 1.33 11.87
N LEU A 73 -29.15 0.92 12.55
CA LEU A 73 -28.55 -0.43 12.37
C LEU A 73 -29.51 -1.58 12.74
N ALA A 74 -30.35 -1.41 13.76
CA ALA A 74 -31.36 -2.40 14.15
C ALA A 74 -32.53 -2.49 13.16
N LEU A 75 -32.92 -1.38 12.52
CA LEU A 75 -33.90 -1.37 11.43
C LEU A 75 -33.33 -1.94 10.13
N TYR A 76 -32.01 -1.87 9.96
CA TYR A 76 -31.25 -2.57 8.92
C TYR A 76 -30.86 -4.00 9.34
N SER A 77 -31.76 -4.68 10.08
CA SER A 77 -31.89 -6.15 10.06
C SER A 77 -32.27 -6.63 8.64
N ILE A 78 -31.43 -6.26 7.67
CA ILE A 78 -31.50 -6.59 6.25
C ILE A 78 -31.01 -8.03 6.10
N PRO A 79 -31.50 -8.78 5.10
CA PRO A 79 -31.23 -10.21 4.92
C PRO A 79 -29.80 -10.42 4.37
N PHE A 80 -28.79 -10.04 5.16
CA PHE A 80 -27.38 -10.18 4.80
C PHE A 80 -26.94 -11.66 4.81
N ALA A 81 -27.69 -12.52 5.51
CA ALA A 81 -27.49 -13.97 5.52
C ALA A 81 -27.95 -14.69 4.22
N ARG A 82 -28.60 -14.01 3.26
CA ARG A 82 -29.19 -14.69 2.10
C ARG A 82 -28.37 -14.62 0.81
N ASN A 83 -27.48 -13.64 0.66
CA ASN A 83 -26.63 -13.51 -0.53
C ASN A 83 -25.17 -13.97 -0.31
N MET A 84 -24.88 -14.53 0.85
CA MET A 84 -23.55 -15.02 1.24
C MET A 84 -23.50 -16.55 1.36
N PHE A 85 -24.21 -17.26 0.48
CA PHE A 85 -23.97 -18.69 0.30
C PHE A 85 -22.80 -18.85 -0.70
N ILE A 86 -21.75 -19.51 -0.22
CA ILE A 86 -20.49 -19.83 -0.92
C ILE A 86 -19.46 -18.68 -0.95
N LEU A 87 -19.20 -18.12 0.23
CA LEU A 87 -17.85 -17.93 0.77
C LEU A 87 -17.94 -18.57 2.16
N GLU A 88 -17.39 -19.77 2.39
CA GLU A 88 -17.20 -20.24 3.78
C GLU A 88 -16.00 -19.49 4.37
N ILE A 89 -16.18 -18.17 4.51
CA ILE A 89 -15.34 -17.30 5.31
C ILE A 89 -16.18 -17.06 6.57
N TYR A 90 -15.84 -17.76 7.65
CA TYR A 90 -16.46 -17.53 8.96
C TYR A 90 -16.06 -16.12 9.43
N PHE A 91 -16.90 -15.14 9.12
CA PHE A 91 -16.80 -13.79 9.66
C PHE A 91 -17.19 -13.81 11.15
N SER A 92 -16.21 -13.97 12.04
CA SER A 92 -16.39 -13.52 13.42
C SER A 92 -16.11 -12.00 13.45
N CYS A 93 -17.14 -11.21 13.17
CA CYS A 93 -17.05 -9.75 13.32
C CYS A 93 -16.89 -9.42 14.81
N HIS A 94 -15.65 -9.18 15.24
CA HIS A 94 -15.38 -8.51 16.51
C HIS A 94 -15.77 -7.04 16.41
N PRO A 95 -16.12 -6.37 17.53
CA PRO A 95 -16.65 -5.01 17.51
C PRO A 95 -15.73 -4.06 16.73
N VAL A 96 -16.36 -3.40 15.76
CA VAL A 96 -15.79 -2.41 14.86
C VAL A 96 -15.15 -1.29 15.69
N LYS A 97 -13.83 -1.09 15.57
CA LYS A 97 -13.17 0.13 16.04
C LYS A 97 -13.47 1.23 15.03
N ILE A 98 -14.21 2.25 15.44
CA ILE A 98 -14.43 3.46 14.65
C ILE A 98 -13.19 4.34 14.81
N GLY A 99 -12.36 4.39 13.78
CA GLY A 99 -11.29 5.38 13.68
C GLY A 99 -11.81 6.60 12.92
N THR A 100 -11.77 7.78 13.52
CA THR A 100 -12.02 9.03 12.81
C THR A 100 -10.69 9.64 12.40
N TYR A 101 -10.38 9.69 11.11
CA TYR A 101 -9.25 10.46 10.60
C TYR A 101 -9.75 11.88 10.27
N GLN A 102 -9.25 12.89 10.99
CA GLN A 102 -9.54 14.29 10.69
C GLN A 102 -8.43 14.88 9.82
N SER A 103 -8.71 15.05 8.52
CA SER A 103 -7.96 15.99 7.66
C SER A 103 -8.81 17.24 7.45
N PRO A 104 -8.26 18.48 7.46
CA PRO A 104 -9.06 19.68 7.66
C PRO A 104 -9.96 20.10 6.49
N ARG A 105 -9.94 19.44 5.31
CA ARG A 105 -10.60 19.96 4.09
C ARG A 105 -11.14 18.93 3.09
N GLN A 106 -11.50 17.71 3.49
CA GLN A 106 -12.17 16.77 2.59
C GLN A 106 -13.36 16.10 3.29
N ASP A 107 -14.41 15.80 2.52
CA ASP A 107 -15.59 15.06 2.98
C ASP A 107 -15.17 13.91 3.89
N LEU A 108 -15.69 13.88 5.13
CA LEU A 108 -15.41 12.81 6.09
C LEU A 108 -15.90 11.49 5.49
N LYS A 109 -14.97 10.70 4.94
CA LYS A 109 -15.22 9.30 4.58
C LYS A 109 -15.04 8.47 5.84
N VAL A 110 -16.08 7.78 6.27
CA VAL A 110 -15.97 6.84 7.38
C VAL A 110 -15.59 5.50 6.80
N TYR A 111 -14.49 4.92 7.27
CA TYR A 111 -14.08 3.57 6.90
C TYR A 111 -14.25 2.66 8.10
N PHE A 112 -14.85 1.49 7.87
CA PHE A 112 -14.94 0.46 8.90
C PHE A 112 -13.84 -0.57 8.67
N ARG A 113 -13.04 -0.81 9.70
CA ARG A 113 -11.99 -1.83 9.67
C ARG A 113 -12.52 -3.16 10.17
N GLY A 114 -12.49 -4.19 9.32
CA GLY A 114 -12.69 -5.58 9.70
C GLY A 114 -11.35 -6.29 9.82
N ASN A 115 -11.23 -7.24 10.75
CA ASN A 115 -10.12 -8.19 10.76
C ASN A 115 -10.66 -9.59 11.10
N GLY A 116 -9.99 -10.63 10.64
CA GLY A 116 -10.35 -12.00 10.98
C GLY A 116 -9.25 -12.99 10.63
N LYS A 117 -9.52 -14.27 10.90
CA LYS A 117 -8.59 -15.37 10.67
C LYS A 117 -9.35 -16.60 10.19
N ILE A 118 -8.90 -17.20 9.10
CA ILE A 118 -9.45 -18.44 8.54
C ILE A 118 -8.27 -19.33 8.15
N ASP A 119 -8.29 -20.56 8.63
CA ASP A 119 -7.28 -21.59 8.30
C ASP A 119 -5.82 -21.14 8.46
N GLY A 120 -5.55 -20.29 9.46
CA GLY A 120 -4.22 -19.77 9.73
C GLY A 120 -3.87 -18.47 9.00
N THR A 121 -4.65 -18.11 7.97
CA THR A 121 -4.51 -16.86 7.22
C THR A 121 -5.33 -15.76 7.86
N ASN A 122 -4.68 -14.64 8.16
CA ASN A 122 -5.32 -13.45 8.67
C ASN A 122 -5.75 -12.57 7.51
N TRP A 123 -6.78 -11.78 7.74
CA TRP A 123 -7.18 -10.76 6.80
C TRP A 123 -7.56 -9.49 7.55
N ASN A 124 -7.36 -8.37 6.88
CA ASN A 124 -7.93 -7.09 7.26
C ASN A 124 -8.70 -6.53 6.07
N CYS A 125 -9.69 -5.70 6.33
CA CYS A 125 -10.40 -5.02 5.26
C CYS A 125 -10.86 -3.64 5.70
N TYR A 126 -11.03 -2.76 4.71
CA TYR A 126 -11.71 -1.48 4.87
C TYR A 126 -13.00 -1.50 4.06
N ILE A 127 -14.05 -1.00 4.69
CA ILE A 127 -15.41 -0.97 4.16
C ILE A 127 -15.85 0.50 4.09
N ASP A 128 -16.49 0.88 2.98
CA ASP A 128 -17.06 2.21 2.81
C ASP A 128 -18.41 2.40 3.53
N ASP A 129 -18.94 3.63 3.47
CA ASP A 129 -20.21 4.02 4.09
C ASP A 129 -21.41 3.18 3.61
N ASP A 130 -21.32 2.58 2.43
CA ASP A 130 -22.35 1.72 1.84
C ASP A 130 -22.20 0.24 2.24
N GLY A 131 -21.21 -0.09 3.06
CA GLY A 131 -20.94 -1.46 3.49
C GLY A 131 -20.17 -2.31 2.46
N HIS A 132 -19.53 -1.70 1.45
CA HIS A 132 -18.74 -2.43 0.47
C HIS A 132 -17.26 -2.45 0.84
N MET A 133 -16.64 -3.62 0.70
CA MET A 133 -15.20 -3.77 0.85
C MET A 133 -14.48 -3.05 -0.28
N ILE A 134 -13.63 -2.09 0.09
CA ILE A 134 -12.83 -1.28 -0.84
C ILE A 134 -11.35 -1.63 -0.76
N GLU A 135 -10.90 -2.22 0.34
CA GLU A 135 -9.54 -2.68 0.53
C GLU A 135 -9.55 -4.01 1.27
N LEU A 136 -8.66 -4.92 0.87
CA LEU A 136 -8.52 -6.23 1.47
C LEU A 136 -7.04 -6.59 1.50
N SER A 137 -6.52 -6.91 2.68
CA SER A 137 -5.21 -7.56 2.80
C SER A 137 -5.36 -8.95 3.39
N ILE A 138 -4.73 -9.94 2.77
CA ILE A 138 -4.73 -11.34 3.20
C ILE A 138 -3.28 -11.74 3.46
N PHE A 139 -2.96 -12.10 4.70
CA PHE A 139 -1.58 -12.34 5.13
C PHE A 139 -1.46 -13.49 6.13
N SER A 140 -0.32 -14.18 6.13
CA SER A 140 -0.04 -15.30 7.03
C SER A 140 1.03 -14.91 8.06
N HIS A 141 0.74 -15.10 9.34
CA HIS A 141 1.74 -14.90 10.40
C HIS A 141 2.75 -16.06 10.50
N THR A 142 2.60 -17.13 9.71
CA THR A 142 3.49 -18.28 9.82
C THR A 142 4.81 -18.04 9.07
N ARG A 143 5.85 -17.68 9.81
CA ARG A 143 7.26 -17.61 9.34
C ARG A 143 7.87 -18.98 9.00
N LEU A 144 7.11 -20.08 9.09
CA LEU A 144 7.61 -21.46 8.96
C LEU A 144 7.09 -22.12 7.67
N GLY A 145 8.00 -22.78 6.95
CA GLY A 145 7.89 -23.19 5.55
C GLY A 145 6.67 -24.03 5.13
N ASN A 146 6.42 -23.96 3.82
CA ASN A 146 5.56 -24.79 2.96
C ASN A 146 4.09 -25.09 3.34
N THR A 147 3.58 -24.66 4.49
CA THR A 147 2.19 -24.97 4.91
C THR A 147 1.21 -23.79 4.81
N GLY A 148 1.68 -22.59 4.44
CA GLY A 148 0.87 -21.36 4.43
C GLY A 148 0.62 -20.72 3.05
N LEU A 149 0.72 -21.49 1.96
CA LEU A 149 0.40 -21.00 0.62
C LEU A 149 -1.10 -21.17 0.34
N PHE A 150 -1.76 -20.19 -0.28
CA PHE A 150 -3.20 -20.27 -0.61
C PHE A 150 -3.52 -19.86 -2.05
N ASP A 151 -4.67 -20.30 -2.54
CA ASP A 151 -5.23 -19.88 -3.82
C ASP A 151 -6.32 -18.84 -3.57
N LEU A 152 -6.27 -17.71 -4.28
CA LEU A 152 -7.29 -16.68 -4.12
C LEU A 152 -8.61 -17.19 -4.72
N PRO A 153 -9.70 -17.29 -3.95
CA PRO A 153 -10.91 -17.93 -4.44
C PRO A 153 -11.58 -17.10 -5.54
N PRO A 154 -12.20 -17.72 -6.56
CA PRO A 154 -12.84 -17.01 -7.68
C PRO A 154 -13.92 -16.01 -7.23
N SER A 155 -14.51 -16.24 -6.06
CA SER A 155 -15.50 -15.39 -5.44
C SER A 155 -14.98 -14.01 -5.03
N ILE A 156 -13.67 -13.76 -5.05
CA ILE A 156 -13.08 -12.41 -4.88
C ILE A 156 -13.68 -11.41 -5.88
N ILE A 157 -14.08 -11.87 -7.07
CA ILE A 157 -14.71 -11.03 -8.11
C ILE A 157 -16.06 -10.43 -7.68
N ARG A 158 -16.66 -10.93 -6.59
CA ARG A 158 -17.89 -10.36 -6.01
C ARG A 158 -17.63 -9.04 -5.29
N LEU A 159 -16.37 -8.74 -4.95
CA LEU A 159 -15.96 -7.48 -4.35
C LEU A 159 -15.85 -6.40 -5.44
N VAL A 160 -16.97 -6.08 -6.08
CA VAL A 160 -17.02 -5.22 -7.27
C VAL A 160 -16.52 -3.79 -7.04
N ARG A 161 -16.43 -3.33 -5.79
CA ARG A 161 -15.90 -2.00 -5.41
C ARG A 161 -14.49 -2.06 -4.82
N LEU A 162 -13.85 -3.24 -4.83
CA LEU A 162 -12.48 -3.40 -4.34
C LEU A 162 -11.53 -2.54 -5.18
N LYS A 163 -10.76 -1.70 -4.48
CA LYS A 163 -9.75 -0.80 -5.05
C LYS A 163 -8.35 -1.29 -4.77
N GLN A 164 -8.11 -1.82 -3.58
CA GLN A 164 -6.80 -2.31 -3.18
C GLN A 164 -6.87 -3.76 -2.74
N LEU A 165 -5.93 -4.56 -3.26
CA LEU A 165 -5.72 -5.93 -2.80
C LEU A 165 -4.26 -6.12 -2.45
N SER A 166 -4.00 -6.57 -1.22
CA SER A 166 -2.70 -7.08 -0.80
C SER A 166 -2.84 -8.56 -0.46
N VAL A 167 -1.99 -9.39 -1.04
CA VAL A 167 -1.95 -10.82 -0.72
C VAL A 167 -0.53 -11.26 -0.49
N GLN A 168 -0.33 -11.98 0.61
CA GLN A 168 0.95 -12.57 0.96
C GLN A 168 0.88 -14.08 0.76
N ARG A 169 1.90 -14.69 0.15
CA ARG A 169 2.01 -16.16 -0.05
C ARG A 169 0.88 -16.74 -0.92
N CYS A 170 0.41 -15.97 -1.90
CA CYS A 170 -0.59 -16.42 -2.86
C CYS A 170 0.06 -17.29 -3.96
N ARG A 171 -0.60 -18.38 -4.36
CA ARG A 171 -0.14 -19.26 -5.45
C ARG A 171 -0.84 -19.02 -6.77
N SER A 172 -2.09 -18.56 -6.75
CA SER A 172 -2.88 -18.38 -7.95
C SER A 172 -3.92 -17.27 -7.78
N LEU A 173 -4.10 -16.51 -8.86
CA LEU A 173 -5.20 -15.57 -9.02
C LEU A 173 -6.26 -16.20 -9.94
N PRO A 174 -7.56 -15.95 -9.72
CA PRO A 174 -8.60 -16.49 -10.58
C PRO A 174 -8.54 -15.87 -11.98
N VAL A 175 -8.91 -16.62 -13.02
CA VAL A 175 -8.85 -16.11 -14.41
C VAL A 175 -9.77 -14.90 -14.64
N GLU A 176 -10.88 -14.82 -13.90
CA GLU A 176 -11.82 -13.69 -13.96
C GLU A 176 -11.41 -12.49 -13.10
N PHE A 177 -10.18 -12.44 -12.60
CA PHE A 177 -9.70 -11.33 -11.76
C PHE A 177 -9.79 -9.96 -12.46
N SER A 178 -9.77 -9.93 -13.80
CA SER A 178 -10.03 -8.75 -14.64
C SER A 178 -11.44 -8.14 -14.46
N LYS A 179 -12.39 -8.85 -13.81
CA LYS A 179 -13.72 -8.32 -13.47
C LYS A 179 -13.69 -7.31 -12.32
N LEU A 180 -12.59 -7.17 -11.59
CA LEU A 180 -12.41 -6.18 -10.54
C LEU A 180 -12.14 -4.79 -11.15
N GLN A 181 -13.18 -4.19 -11.74
CA GLN A 181 -13.08 -2.95 -12.53
C GLN A 181 -12.65 -1.70 -11.76
N HIS A 182 -12.54 -1.76 -10.43
CA HIS A 182 -12.12 -0.66 -9.58
C HIS A 182 -10.76 -0.88 -8.93
N LEU A 183 -10.15 -2.05 -9.13
CA LEU A 183 -8.85 -2.38 -8.57
C LEU A 183 -7.78 -1.49 -9.22
N ASN A 184 -7.18 -0.63 -8.41
CA ASN A 184 -6.12 0.27 -8.83
C ASN A 184 -4.80 0.04 -8.06
N CYS A 185 -4.80 -0.73 -6.99
CA CYS A 185 -3.61 -1.16 -6.28
C CYS A 185 -3.58 -2.69 -6.09
N LEU A 186 -2.46 -3.31 -6.46
CA LEU A 186 -2.19 -4.72 -6.24
C LEU A 186 -0.80 -4.87 -5.61
N HIS A 187 -0.78 -5.44 -4.41
CA HIS A 187 0.44 -5.77 -3.69
C HIS A 187 0.56 -7.28 -3.53
N LEU A 188 1.66 -7.86 -4.02
CA LEU A 188 1.99 -9.27 -3.93
C LEU A 188 3.25 -9.45 -3.07
N ASP A 189 3.11 -10.08 -1.90
CA ASP A 189 4.21 -10.36 -0.98
C ASP A 189 4.49 -11.88 -0.95
N ALA A 190 5.74 -12.31 -1.06
CA ALA A 190 6.16 -13.70 -0.98
C ALA A 190 5.36 -14.64 -1.91
N CYS A 191 5.06 -14.16 -3.12
CA CYS A 191 4.16 -14.79 -4.10
C CYS A 191 4.92 -15.54 -5.22
N SER A 192 6.10 -16.10 -4.94
CA SER A 192 6.96 -16.72 -5.97
C SER A 192 6.26 -17.79 -6.81
N SER A 193 5.38 -18.61 -6.21
CA SER A 193 4.63 -19.63 -6.95
C SER A 193 3.64 -19.02 -7.97
N LEU A 194 3.02 -17.89 -7.63
CA LEU A 194 2.13 -17.14 -8.52
C LEU A 194 2.93 -16.50 -9.66
N ILE A 195 4.06 -15.87 -9.35
CA ILE A 195 4.89 -15.19 -10.37
C ILE A 195 5.42 -16.17 -11.42
N LEU A 196 5.81 -17.39 -11.02
CA LEU A 196 6.26 -18.42 -11.96
C LEU A 196 5.17 -18.87 -12.95
N ASN A 197 3.90 -18.86 -12.52
CA ASN A 197 2.75 -19.29 -13.33
C ASN A 197 1.72 -18.16 -13.45
N PHE A 198 2.20 -16.95 -13.77
CA PHE A 198 1.35 -15.77 -13.75
C PHE A 198 0.27 -15.81 -14.83
N PRO A 199 -1.01 -15.50 -14.52
CA PRO A 199 -2.10 -15.52 -15.49
C PRO A 199 -2.02 -14.34 -16.47
N PHE A 200 -1.14 -14.43 -17.46
CA PHE A 200 -0.77 -13.29 -18.30
C PHE A 200 -1.87 -12.75 -19.24
N GLU A 201 -2.94 -13.52 -19.44
CA GLU A 201 -4.14 -13.08 -20.18
C GLU A 201 -4.99 -12.08 -19.38
N MET A 202 -4.74 -11.95 -18.07
CA MET A 202 -5.45 -11.04 -17.18
C MET A 202 -5.18 -9.58 -17.53
N GLU A 203 -6.24 -8.81 -17.78
CA GLU A 203 -6.12 -7.38 -18.09
C GLU A 203 -6.54 -6.54 -16.88
N LEU A 204 -5.61 -5.71 -16.36
CA LEU A 204 -5.86 -4.79 -15.26
C LEU A 204 -5.66 -3.35 -15.74
N GLY A 205 -6.52 -2.93 -16.67
CA GLY A 205 -6.43 -1.62 -17.34
C GLY A 205 -6.67 -0.39 -16.48
N LYS A 206 -6.96 -0.55 -15.18
CA LYS A 206 -7.05 0.57 -14.20
C LYS A 206 -6.03 0.45 -13.07
N LEU A 207 -5.11 -0.52 -13.14
CA LEU A 207 -4.07 -0.67 -12.13
C LEU A 207 -3.12 0.52 -12.23
N GLU A 208 -3.06 1.30 -11.16
CA GLU A 208 -2.21 2.48 -11.02
C GLU A 208 -0.95 2.14 -10.21
N MET A 209 -1.05 1.23 -9.25
CA MET A 209 0.05 0.81 -8.37
C MET A 209 0.20 -0.71 -8.38
N PHE A 210 1.43 -1.16 -8.62
CA PHE A 210 1.81 -2.57 -8.52
C PHE A 210 3.07 -2.70 -7.69
N LEU A 211 2.95 -3.43 -6.57
CA LEU A 211 4.05 -3.68 -5.65
C LEU A 211 4.32 -5.18 -5.58
N LEU A 212 5.59 -5.55 -5.69
CA LEU A 212 6.05 -6.91 -5.52
C LEU A 212 7.10 -6.92 -4.40
N GLU A 213 6.88 -7.74 -3.39
CA GLU A 213 7.73 -7.80 -2.19
C GLU A 213 8.16 -9.25 -1.90
N SER A 214 9.39 -9.44 -1.43
CA SER A 214 9.87 -10.73 -0.90
C SER A 214 9.63 -11.92 -1.84
N THR A 215 9.67 -11.69 -3.16
CA THR A 215 9.25 -12.67 -4.19
C THR A 215 10.42 -13.03 -5.11
N SER A 216 10.44 -14.24 -5.67
CA SER A 216 11.44 -14.63 -6.69
C SER A 216 10.94 -14.30 -8.08
N LEU A 217 11.78 -13.68 -8.92
CA LEU A 217 11.43 -13.34 -10.29
C LEU A 217 11.70 -14.52 -11.24
N PRO A 218 10.99 -14.61 -12.38
CA PRO A 218 11.31 -15.61 -13.40
C PRO A 218 12.68 -15.31 -14.03
N GLU A 219 13.43 -16.35 -14.39
CA GLU A 219 14.75 -16.21 -15.03
C GLU A 219 14.69 -15.50 -16.38
N SER A 220 13.58 -15.62 -17.10
CA SER A 220 13.42 -15.05 -18.43
C SER A 220 12.53 -13.81 -18.40
N ILE A 221 13.02 -12.72 -18.98
CA ILE A 221 12.23 -11.50 -19.28
C ILE A 221 11.06 -11.76 -20.24
N SER A 222 11.07 -12.90 -20.95
CA SER A 222 9.96 -13.34 -21.81
C SER A 222 8.93 -14.20 -21.06
N SER A 223 9.07 -14.35 -19.75
CA SER A 223 8.11 -15.11 -18.94
C SER A 223 6.71 -14.48 -18.98
N PRO A 224 5.65 -15.27 -18.74
CA PRO A 224 4.27 -14.76 -18.72
C PRO A 224 4.09 -13.54 -17.81
N PHE A 225 4.80 -13.48 -16.68
CA PHE A 225 4.74 -12.35 -15.75
C PHE A 225 5.24 -11.04 -16.38
N PHE A 226 6.43 -11.03 -16.98
CA PHE A 226 6.96 -9.80 -17.57
C PHE A 226 6.20 -9.41 -18.85
N VAL A 227 5.76 -10.38 -19.65
CA VAL A 227 4.86 -10.11 -20.79
C VAL A 227 3.56 -9.45 -20.32
N TRP A 228 2.98 -9.93 -19.22
CA TRP A 228 1.81 -9.32 -18.61
C TRP A 228 2.09 -7.89 -18.13
N LEU A 229 3.14 -7.70 -17.33
CA LEU A 229 3.50 -6.39 -16.76
C LEU A 229 3.67 -5.36 -17.88
N THR A 230 4.30 -5.73 -18.98
CA THR A 230 4.56 -4.81 -20.10
C THR A 230 3.33 -4.52 -20.97
N THR A 231 2.36 -5.44 -21.08
CA THR A 231 1.27 -5.34 -22.06
C THR A 231 -0.13 -5.14 -21.47
N LYS A 232 -0.35 -5.48 -20.19
CA LYS A 232 -1.70 -5.61 -19.60
C LYS A 232 -2.02 -4.62 -18.47
N VAL A 233 -1.10 -3.70 -18.14
CA VAL A 233 -1.28 -2.66 -17.13
C VAL A 233 -0.93 -1.26 -17.66
N PRO A 234 -1.64 -0.76 -18.69
CA PRO A 234 -1.32 0.51 -19.35
C PRO A 234 -1.42 1.74 -18.44
N SER A 235 -2.20 1.68 -17.37
CA SER A 235 -2.43 2.81 -16.44
C SER A 235 -1.44 2.87 -15.28
N LEU A 236 -0.42 2.00 -15.26
CA LEU A 236 0.51 1.92 -14.14
C LEU A 236 1.28 3.23 -13.97
N THR A 237 1.16 3.84 -12.80
CA THR A 237 1.88 5.05 -12.40
C THR A 237 2.96 4.77 -11.37
N GLU A 238 2.82 3.70 -10.59
CA GLU A 238 3.76 3.31 -9.56
C GLU A 238 4.10 1.83 -9.67
N LEU A 239 5.39 1.54 -9.78
CA LEU A 239 5.94 0.19 -9.85
C LEU A 239 6.96 0.00 -8.74
N GLY A 240 6.74 -1.00 -7.89
CA GLY A 240 7.60 -1.27 -6.75
C GLY A 240 8.12 -2.69 -6.71
N PHE A 241 9.40 -2.81 -6.35
CA PHE A 241 10.09 -4.04 -6.02
C PHE A 241 10.75 -3.88 -4.65
N SER A 242 10.43 -4.75 -3.70
CA SER A 242 10.97 -4.67 -2.34
C SER A 242 11.51 -6.02 -1.84
N GLU A 243 12.56 -6.00 -1.02
CA GLU A 243 13.09 -7.17 -0.29
C GLU A 243 13.48 -8.35 -1.19
N PHE A 244 14.11 -8.09 -2.33
CA PHE A 244 14.56 -9.14 -3.26
C PHE A 244 15.95 -9.68 -2.91
N HIS A 245 16.15 -10.97 -3.16
CA HIS A 245 17.50 -11.54 -3.19
C HIS A 245 18.33 -10.95 -4.33
N MET A 246 19.65 -10.94 -4.16
CA MET A 246 20.60 -10.33 -5.09
C MET A 246 20.45 -10.80 -6.55
N GLU A 247 20.16 -12.08 -6.78
CA GLU A 247 19.97 -12.65 -8.12
C GLU A 247 18.74 -12.09 -8.85
N ASP A 248 17.72 -11.66 -8.12
CA ASP A 248 16.51 -11.09 -8.69
C ASP A 248 16.66 -9.58 -8.94
N ALA A 249 17.53 -8.90 -8.19
CA ALA A 249 17.78 -7.48 -8.35
C ALA A 249 18.34 -7.13 -9.74
N SER A 250 19.28 -7.93 -10.24
CA SER A 250 19.80 -7.79 -11.61
C SER A 250 18.71 -8.02 -12.65
N ARG A 251 17.79 -8.95 -12.41
CA ARG A 251 16.65 -9.22 -13.31
C ARG A 251 15.68 -8.05 -13.41
N ILE A 252 15.50 -7.26 -12.34
CA ILE A 252 14.72 -6.02 -12.37
C ILE A 252 15.36 -5.04 -13.36
N VAL A 253 16.67 -4.84 -13.26
CA VAL A 253 17.43 -3.95 -14.14
C VAL A 253 17.40 -4.46 -15.57
N ASP A 254 17.69 -5.74 -15.80
CA ASP A 254 17.66 -6.38 -17.12
C ASP A 254 16.28 -6.26 -17.77
N PHE A 255 15.21 -6.47 -17.00
CA PHE A 255 13.84 -6.27 -17.45
C PHE A 255 13.59 -4.83 -17.91
N LEU A 256 13.91 -3.84 -17.06
CA LEU A 256 13.70 -2.43 -17.38
C LEU A 256 14.56 -1.96 -18.57
N LEU A 257 15.74 -2.55 -18.76
CA LEU A 257 16.63 -2.29 -19.89
C LEU A 257 16.23 -3.00 -21.19
N ALA A 258 15.64 -4.19 -21.11
CA ALA A 258 15.30 -4.98 -22.28
C ALA A 258 13.98 -4.56 -22.93
N VAL A 259 13.08 -3.95 -22.17
CA VAL A 259 11.77 -3.56 -22.71
C VAL A 259 11.85 -2.19 -23.38
N GLU A 260 11.80 -2.17 -24.71
CA GLU A 260 11.79 -0.95 -25.51
C GLU A 260 10.46 -0.18 -25.38
N GLU A 261 9.35 -0.93 -25.31
CA GLU A 261 7.99 -0.41 -25.28
C GLU A 261 7.18 -1.11 -24.18
N THR A 262 6.91 -0.37 -23.10
CA THR A 262 5.95 -0.77 -22.06
C THR A 262 4.64 0.00 -22.28
N SER A 263 3.50 -0.64 -22.03
CA SER A 263 2.19 0.01 -22.10
C SER A 263 2.02 1.15 -21.10
N PHE A 264 2.85 1.21 -20.05
CA PHE A 264 2.84 2.22 -19.00
C PHE A 264 4.00 3.23 -19.10
N LYS A 265 4.81 3.19 -20.16
CA LYS A 265 6.00 4.04 -20.34
C LYS A 265 5.76 5.52 -20.06
N ASP A 266 4.67 6.03 -20.64
CA ASP A 266 4.28 7.45 -20.51
C ASP A 266 3.48 7.73 -19.23
N ASN A 267 3.13 6.72 -18.43
CA ASN A 267 2.32 6.88 -17.23
C ASN A 267 3.13 6.70 -15.94
N LEU A 268 4.26 5.99 -15.99
CA LEU A 268 5.07 5.72 -14.81
C LEU A 268 5.65 7.01 -14.22
N LYS A 269 5.34 7.26 -12.95
CA LYS A 269 5.76 8.41 -12.15
C LYS A 269 6.69 8.04 -11.01
N SER A 270 6.47 6.86 -10.40
CA SER A 270 7.27 6.37 -9.29
C SER A 270 7.83 4.98 -9.58
N LEU A 271 9.13 4.82 -9.43
CA LEU A 271 9.82 3.53 -9.41
C LEU A 271 10.40 3.32 -8.01
N ILE A 272 9.96 2.26 -7.34
CA ILE A 272 10.42 1.88 -6.01
C ILE A 272 11.24 0.60 -6.17
N VAL A 273 12.49 0.63 -5.73
CA VAL A 273 13.35 -0.53 -5.62
C VAL A 273 13.92 -0.49 -4.22
N TYR A 274 13.33 -1.18 -3.25
CA TYR A 274 13.68 -1.07 -1.84
C TYR A 274 14.31 -2.36 -1.32
N ASP A 275 15.44 -2.26 -0.62
CA ASP A 275 16.09 -3.43 -0.02
C ASP A 275 16.26 -4.62 -0.99
N CYS A 276 16.58 -4.31 -2.25
CA CYS A 276 16.85 -5.31 -3.29
C CYS A 276 18.34 -5.66 -3.37
N ASN A 277 19.15 -5.17 -2.42
CA ASN A 277 20.59 -5.41 -2.37
C ASN A 277 21.30 -5.11 -3.70
N LEU A 278 20.92 -4.03 -4.40
CA LEU A 278 21.59 -3.63 -5.64
C LEU A 278 23.12 -3.46 -5.43
N GLY A 279 23.55 -3.08 -4.22
CA GLY A 279 24.92 -2.74 -3.80
C GLY A 279 26.01 -3.83 -3.83
N TRP A 280 25.71 -5.11 -3.94
CA TRP A 280 26.60 -6.11 -3.32
C TRP A 280 27.84 -6.60 -4.10
N GLU A 281 27.98 -6.49 -5.43
CA GLU A 281 29.23 -6.98 -6.08
C GLU A 281 29.52 -6.44 -7.50
N SER A 282 28.56 -5.76 -8.14
CA SER A 282 28.69 -5.13 -9.47
C SER A 282 28.01 -3.75 -9.54
N PHE A 283 27.78 -3.14 -8.37
CA PHE A 283 26.82 -2.07 -8.14
C PHE A 283 26.95 -0.83 -9.01
N GLU A 284 28.19 -0.46 -9.36
CA GLU A 284 28.41 0.71 -10.19
C GLU A 284 27.62 0.60 -11.50
N THR A 285 27.39 -0.60 -12.04
CA THR A 285 26.60 -0.77 -13.25
C THR A 285 25.08 -0.68 -13.02
N SER A 286 24.54 -1.19 -11.91
CA SER A 286 23.08 -1.27 -11.70
C SER A 286 22.46 0.08 -11.34
N PHE A 287 23.04 0.80 -10.37
CA PHE A 287 22.59 2.16 -10.06
C PHE A 287 22.84 3.11 -11.23
N GLN A 288 23.97 2.97 -11.93
CA GLN A 288 24.18 3.71 -13.18
C GLN A 288 23.17 3.36 -14.26
N SER A 289 22.82 2.08 -14.44
CA SER A 289 21.78 1.68 -15.39
C SER A 289 20.45 2.31 -15.03
N LEU A 290 20.07 2.32 -13.75
CA LEU A 290 18.85 2.97 -13.29
C LEU A 290 18.84 4.47 -13.63
N MET A 291 19.93 5.18 -13.33
CA MET A 291 20.01 6.63 -13.47
C MET A 291 20.26 7.12 -14.90
N LEU A 292 21.02 6.37 -15.71
CA LEU A 292 21.52 6.81 -17.01
C LEU A 292 20.81 6.11 -18.18
N ASP A 293 20.39 4.86 -18.01
CA ASP A 293 19.83 4.06 -19.09
C ASP A 293 18.32 3.85 -18.96
N ILE A 294 17.81 3.73 -17.73
CA ILE A 294 16.39 3.48 -17.43
C ILE A 294 15.64 4.80 -17.25
N LEU A 295 16.14 5.73 -16.42
CA LEU A 295 15.49 7.01 -16.16
C LEU A 295 15.09 7.78 -17.44
N PRO A 296 15.93 7.88 -18.51
CA PRO A 296 15.53 8.59 -19.72
C PRO A 296 14.42 7.91 -20.53
N ARG A 297 14.14 6.61 -20.27
CA ARG A 297 13.10 5.84 -20.99
C ARG A 297 11.70 6.14 -20.48
N PHE A 298 11.58 6.65 -19.26
CA PHE A 298 10.32 6.97 -18.60
C PHE A 298 10.20 8.49 -18.43
N PRO A 299 9.65 9.22 -19.42
CA PRO A 299 9.70 10.69 -19.46
C PRO A 299 8.98 11.37 -18.29
N ASN A 300 8.00 10.67 -17.69
CA ASN A 300 7.20 11.18 -16.58
C ASN A 300 7.63 10.63 -15.22
N LEU A 301 8.73 9.87 -15.16
CA LEU A 301 9.29 9.34 -13.91
C LEU A 301 9.89 10.49 -13.09
N ASP A 302 9.16 10.90 -12.06
CA ASP A 302 9.55 12.00 -11.16
C ASP A 302 10.01 11.51 -9.77
N SER A 303 9.79 10.24 -9.45
CA SER A 303 10.20 9.63 -8.19
C SER A 303 10.94 8.31 -8.42
N MET A 304 12.15 8.21 -7.87
CA MET A 304 12.92 6.98 -7.82
C MET A 304 13.35 6.72 -6.37
N ARG A 305 12.82 5.66 -5.76
CA ARG A 305 13.11 5.32 -4.36
C ARG A 305 14.00 4.09 -4.30
N LEU A 306 15.22 4.26 -3.79
CA LEU A 306 16.29 3.25 -3.79
C LEU A 306 16.85 2.98 -2.38
N ASN A 307 16.09 3.28 -1.33
CA ASN A 307 16.49 3.02 0.06
C ASN A 307 16.76 1.51 0.29
N GLY A 308 17.61 1.15 1.25
CA GLY A 308 17.94 -0.23 1.57
C GLY A 308 18.86 -0.93 0.56
N ASN A 309 19.30 -0.28 -0.52
CA ASN A 309 20.10 -0.94 -1.56
C ASN A 309 21.62 -0.91 -1.34
N LYS A 310 22.10 -0.40 -0.20
CA LYS A 310 23.54 -0.30 0.12
C LYS A 310 24.33 0.41 -0.98
N ILE A 311 23.85 1.60 -1.36
CA ILE A 311 24.48 2.42 -2.40
C ILE A 311 25.77 3.02 -1.84
N GLU A 312 26.93 2.53 -2.29
CA GLU A 312 28.23 2.99 -1.74
C GLU A 312 28.59 4.42 -2.13
N SER A 313 28.23 4.85 -3.35
CA SER A 313 28.61 6.17 -3.85
C SER A 313 27.68 6.67 -4.95
N ILE A 314 27.39 7.97 -4.92
CA ILE A 314 26.73 8.72 -5.99
C ILE A 314 27.69 9.59 -6.80
N GLN A 315 28.97 9.64 -6.45
CA GLN A 315 29.98 10.44 -7.16
C GLN A 315 29.99 10.17 -8.68
N PRO A 316 30.02 8.90 -9.16
CA PRO A 316 30.08 8.63 -10.60
C PRO A 316 28.86 9.19 -11.36
N ILE A 317 27.70 9.22 -10.70
CA ILE A 317 26.46 9.77 -11.27
C ILE A 317 26.52 11.29 -11.31
N ALA A 318 26.96 11.92 -10.21
CA ALA A 318 27.10 13.38 -10.16
C ALA A 318 28.07 13.88 -11.26
N GLU A 319 29.22 13.23 -11.42
CA GLU A 319 30.21 13.58 -12.46
C GLU A 319 29.67 13.41 -13.88
N LYS A 320 28.94 12.32 -14.15
CA LYS A 320 28.30 12.11 -15.46
C LYS A 320 27.24 13.17 -15.74
N PHE A 321 26.44 13.55 -14.74
CA PHE A 321 25.45 14.61 -14.91
C PHE A 321 26.06 16.00 -15.16
N GLU A 322 27.24 16.29 -14.62
CA GLU A 322 27.95 17.54 -14.91
C GLU A 322 28.44 17.60 -16.36
N THR A 323 28.81 16.46 -16.94
CA THR A 323 29.40 16.37 -18.28
C THR A 323 28.35 16.20 -19.38
N GLU A 324 27.20 15.57 -19.09
CA GLU A 324 26.16 15.26 -20.07
C GLU A 324 24.94 16.19 -19.96
N GLN A 325 24.80 17.12 -20.92
CA GLN A 325 23.68 18.09 -20.99
C GLN A 325 22.32 17.48 -21.36
N THR A 326 22.24 16.21 -21.74
CA THR A 326 21.14 15.70 -22.60
C THR A 326 20.03 14.93 -21.90
N VAL A 327 20.21 14.46 -20.66
CA VAL A 327 19.12 13.74 -19.98
C VAL A 327 18.13 14.76 -19.41
N VAL A 328 17.01 15.03 -20.05
CA VAL A 328 15.95 15.86 -19.46
C VAL A 328 15.09 14.96 -18.58
N SER A 329 15.54 14.66 -17.35
CA SER A 329 14.73 13.92 -16.39
C SER A 329 13.78 14.86 -15.66
N SER A 330 12.54 14.41 -15.46
CA SER A 330 11.54 15.05 -14.60
C SER A 330 11.71 14.68 -13.12
N LEU A 331 12.82 14.02 -12.78
CA LEU A 331 13.13 13.50 -11.44
C LEU A 331 13.13 14.61 -10.38
N ARG A 332 12.31 14.41 -9.37
CA ARG A 332 12.05 15.28 -8.21
C ARG A 332 12.45 14.63 -6.90
N VAL A 333 12.24 13.32 -6.79
CA VAL A 333 12.57 12.51 -5.63
C VAL A 333 13.57 11.45 -6.04
N LEU A 334 14.73 11.43 -5.39
CA LEU A 334 15.74 10.40 -5.54
C LEU A 334 16.09 9.88 -4.15
N SER A 335 15.35 8.89 -3.66
CA SER A 335 15.55 8.40 -2.30
C SER A 335 16.75 7.47 -2.23
N ILE A 336 17.80 7.88 -1.54
CA ILE A 336 19.05 7.15 -1.35
C ILE A 336 19.51 7.32 0.10
N GLU A 337 19.80 6.23 0.79
CA GLU A 337 20.18 6.28 2.21
C GLU A 337 21.66 6.66 2.39
N GLU A 338 21.99 7.17 3.59
CA GLU A 338 23.36 7.28 4.14
C GLU A 338 24.35 8.22 3.41
N LEU A 339 23.88 9.27 2.73
CA LEU A 339 24.78 10.24 2.07
C LEU A 339 25.56 11.18 3.02
N ASN A 340 25.15 11.30 4.28
CA ASN A 340 25.58 12.41 5.14
C ASN A 340 26.93 12.23 5.82
N ASP A 341 27.35 11.00 6.05
CA ASP A 341 28.54 10.72 6.87
C ASP A 341 29.85 10.92 6.10
N ASP A 342 29.83 10.79 4.77
CA ASP A 342 30.99 11.04 3.92
C ASP A 342 30.95 12.44 3.27
N PRO A 343 31.93 13.34 3.58
CA PRO A 343 32.05 14.64 2.94
C PRO A 343 32.10 14.61 1.40
N LYS A 344 32.62 13.53 0.80
CA LYS A 344 32.67 13.38 -0.66
C LYS A 344 31.30 13.08 -1.24
N GLU A 345 30.53 12.19 -0.63
CA GLU A 345 29.16 11.89 -1.03
C GLU A 345 28.24 13.10 -0.85
N ARG A 346 28.41 13.84 0.25
CA ARG A 346 27.72 15.13 0.43
C ARG A 346 28.07 16.13 -0.68
N THR A 347 29.34 16.20 -1.09
CA THR A 347 29.77 17.09 -2.19
C THR A 347 29.15 16.65 -3.52
N ALA A 348 29.09 15.35 -3.78
CA ALA A 348 28.43 14.78 -4.95
C ALA A 348 26.91 15.03 -4.95
N ALA A 349 26.23 14.86 -3.81
CA ALA A 349 24.81 15.17 -3.65
C ALA A 349 24.52 16.65 -3.95
N MET A 350 25.37 17.53 -3.41
CA MET A 350 25.28 18.97 -3.68
C MET A 350 25.51 19.29 -5.15
N SER A 351 26.49 18.66 -5.81
CA SER A 351 26.67 18.81 -7.26
C SER A 351 25.43 18.33 -8.02
N LEU A 352 24.91 17.15 -7.67
CA LEU A 352 23.75 16.56 -8.31
C LEU A 352 22.52 17.46 -8.22
N ILE A 353 22.16 17.95 -7.02
CA ILE A 353 21.05 18.89 -6.84
C ILE A 353 21.30 20.19 -7.61
N LYS A 354 22.57 20.64 -7.66
CA LYS A 354 22.91 21.88 -8.36
C LYS A 354 22.73 21.79 -9.87
N THR A 355 23.12 20.66 -10.43
CA THR A 355 22.96 20.31 -11.84
C THR A 355 21.49 19.96 -12.16
N ARG A 356 20.79 19.35 -11.20
CA ARG A 356 19.40 18.89 -11.30
C ARG A 356 18.51 19.56 -10.27
N SER A 357 18.32 20.88 -10.44
CA SER A 357 17.51 21.71 -9.52
C SER A 357 16.04 21.32 -9.34
N ALA A 358 15.55 20.32 -10.09
CA ALA A 358 14.22 19.74 -9.88
C ALA A 358 14.19 18.75 -8.70
N ILE A 359 15.33 18.15 -8.34
CA ILE A 359 15.45 17.22 -7.21
C ILE A 359 15.36 18.02 -5.91
N TYR A 360 14.37 17.67 -5.08
CA TYR A 360 14.14 18.31 -3.79
C TYR A 360 14.04 17.33 -2.62
N ASN A 361 14.13 16.04 -2.88
CA ASN A 361 14.10 15.01 -1.84
C ASN A 361 15.14 13.94 -2.18
N LEU A 362 16.03 13.65 -1.23
CA LEU A 362 17.08 12.64 -1.33
C LEU A 362 16.83 11.39 -0.46
N GLY A 363 15.66 11.27 0.17
CA GLY A 363 15.31 10.10 1.01
C GLY A 363 15.55 10.22 2.50
N GLY A 364 15.82 11.43 3.01
CA GLY A 364 15.93 11.68 4.44
C GLY A 364 14.54 11.54 5.07
N ARG A 365 14.44 10.86 6.19
CA ARG A 365 13.19 10.67 6.95
C ARG A 365 12.97 11.84 7.90
N ASP A 366 14.06 12.35 8.47
CA ASP A 366 14.03 13.38 9.50
C ASP A 366 14.99 14.53 9.21
N LYS A 367 14.84 15.62 9.97
CA LYS A 367 15.69 16.82 9.84
C LYS A 367 17.18 16.54 10.06
N GLU A 368 17.49 15.52 10.85
CA GLU A 368 18.86 15.13 11.18
C GLU A 368 19.54 14.39 10.02
N ASP A 369 18.76 13.92 9.04
CA ASP A 369 19.24 13.19 7.88
C ASP A 369 19.82 14.08 6.79
N TYR A 370 19.83 15.41 6.97
CA TYR A 370 20.51 16.34 6.06
C TYR A 370 21.40 17.31 6.84
N SER A 371 22.60 17.55 6.32
CA SER A 371 23.37 18.71 6.76
C SER A 371 22.62 20.00 6.38
N SER A 372 22.78 21.05 7.18
CA SER A 372 22.02 22.30 7.02
C SER A 372 22.15 22.96 5.62
N ASP A 373 23.28 22.78 4.95
CA ASP A 373 23.54 23.25 3.59
C ASP A 373 22.82 22.41 2.53
N LEU A 374 22.78 21.09 2.70
CA LEU A 374 22.04 20.17 1.83
C LEU A 374 20.53 20.39 1.95
N GLU A 375 20.04 20.47 3.18
CA GLU A 375 18.63 20.77 3.48
C GLU A 375 18.20 22.10 2.86
N TYR A 376 19.06 23.13 2.96
CA TYR A 376 18.82 24.43 2.35
C TYR A 376 18.67 24.36 0.83
N GLU A 377 19.57 23.65 0.13
CA GLU A 377 19.48 23.50 -1.32
C GLU A 377 18.24 22.70 -1.75
N LEU A 378 17.87 21.63 -1.01
CA LEU A 378 16.67 20.85 -1.29
C LEU A 378 15.39 21.69 -1.16
N ARG A 379 15.27 22.48 -0.09
CA ARG A 379 14.14 23.43 0.10
C ARG A 379 14.07 24.45 -1.03
N LEU A 380 15.23 24.96 -1.45
CA LEU A 380 15.34 25.93 -2.54
C LEU A 380 14.89 25.33 -3.89
N SER A 381 15.31 24.10 -4.18
CA SER A 381 14.83 23.33 -5.34
C SER A 381 13.33 23.10 -5.28
N HIS A 382 12.78 22.71 -4.12
CA HIS A 382 11.34 22.46 -3.94
C HIS A 382 10.48 23.71 -4.20
N ALA A 383 11.00 24.88 -3.83
CA ALA A 383 10.33 26.17 -4.03
C ALA A 383 10.25 26.59 -5.51
N GLY A 384 10.85 25.83 -6.43
CA GLY A 384 10.76 26.03 -7.88
C GLY A 384 11.73 27.09 -8.42
N ARG A 385 12.89 27.25 -7.80
CA ARG A 385 13.90 28.22 -8.25
C ARG A 385 14.57 27.77 -9.55
N GLY A 386 14.20 28.40 -10.67
CA GLY A 386 15.01 28.40 -11.89
C GLY A 386 16.27 29.27 -11.67
N ARG A 387 17.45 28.67 -11.80
CA ARG A 387 18.73 29.27 -11.34
C ARG A 387 19.20 30.49 -12.14
N ASP A 388 18.65 30.71 -13.34
CA ASP A 388 19.21 31.70 -14.28
C ASP A 388 18.67 33.12 -14.15
N ARG A 389 17.77 33.38 -13.20
CA ARG A 389 17.24 34.75 -13.00
C ARG A 389 17.30 35.14 -11.53
N PRO A 390 17.92 36.29 -11.20
CA PRO A 390 17.82 36.83 -9.84
C PRO A 390 16.35 37.00 -9.49
N ILE A 391 15.96 36.42 -8.36
CA ILE A 391 14.61 36.51 -7.83
C ILE A 391 14.37 37.99 -7.46
N PRO A 392 13.38 38.68 -8.04
CA PRO A 392 13.00 40.01 -7.59
C PRO A 392 12.74 40.00 -6.09
N LEU A 393 13.23 41.01 -5.36
CA LEU A 393 13.02 41.13 -3.91
C LEU A 393 11.54 41.01 -3.51
N SER A 394 10.63 41.42 -4.40
CA SER A 394 9.18 41.30 -4.24
C SER A 394 8.62 39.87 -4.21
N LEU A 395 9.33 38.88 -4.76
CA LEU A 395 8.89 37.48 -4.80
C LEU A 395 9.38 36.65 -3.61
N TRP A 396 10.32 37.17 -2.81
CA TRP A 396 10.89 36.43 -1.67
C TRP A 396 9.87 36.02 -0.62
N PRO A 397 8.90 36.87 -0.20
CA PRO A 397 7.88 36.44 0.76
C PRO A 397 7.12 35.20 0.27
N THR A 398 6.71 35.18 -1.00
CA THR A 398 5.97 34.07 -1.60
C THR A 398 6.83 32.81 -1.76
N ILE A 399 8.11 32.95 -2.09
CA ILE A 399 9.02 31.81 -2.19
C ILE A 399 9.29 31.20 -0.82
N LEU A 400 9.48 32.03 0.21
CA LEU A 400 9.68 31.58 1.58
C LEU A 400 8.42 30.92 2.14
N GLU A 401 7.24 31.50 1.89
CA GLU A 401 5.95 30.90 2.26
C GLU A 401 5.78 29.53 1.60
N ARG A 402 6.00 29.43 0.28
CA ARG A 402 5.96 28.13 -0.43
C ARG A 402 6.99 27.14 0.08
N ALA A 403 8.22 27.58 0.34
CA ALA A 403 9.27 26.72 0.86
C ALA A 403 8.93 26.20 2.26
N TYR A 404 8.29 27.04 3.09
CA TYR A 404 7.84 26.68 4.43
C TYR A 404 6.63 25.73 4.39
N GLU A 405 5.61 26.04 3.60
CA GLU A 405 4.43 25.17 3.38
C GLU A 405 4.85 23.77 2.91
N LYS A 406 5.92 23.71 2.12
CA LYS A 406 6.43 22.49 1.52
C LYS A 406 7.65 21.91 2.24
N ALA A 407 7.99 22.43 3.41
CA ALA A 407 9.23 22.08 4.10
C ALA A 407 9.31 20.60 4.50
N TYR A 408 8.16 19.93 4.64
CA TYR A 408 8.12 18.50 4.94
C TYR A 408 8.28 17.62 3.70
N GLY A 409 7.92 18.08 2.50
CA GLY A 409 8.02 17.27 1.29
C GLY A 409 9.45 17.00 0.81
N ILE A 410 10.46 17.59 1.46
CA ILE A 410 11.87 17.24 1.25
C ILE A 410 12.27 15.95 1.99
N TYR A 411 11.44 15.51 2.94
CA TYR A 411 11.61 14.26 3.66
C TYR A 411 10.70 13.18 3.07
N ASP A 412 11.11 11.92 3.18
CA ASP A 412 10.34 10.78 2.70
C ASP A 412 9.21 10.49 3.70
N ASP A 413 7.97 10.74 3.28
CA ASP A 413 6.79 10.30 4.03
C ASP A 413 6.66 8.77 3.84
N TRP A 414 7.35 7.99 4.68
CA TRP A 414 7.15 6.53 4.78
C TRP A 414 5.74 6.15 5.29
N VAL A 415 4.92 7.16 5.63
CA VAL A 415 3.60 7.00 6.22
C VAL A 415 2.55 7.66 5.33
N SER A 416 2.17 7.01 4.24
CA SER A 416 0.89 7.26 3.58
C SER A 416 0.32 6.00 2.97
#